data_AF-A0A3G8ZV91-F1
#
_entry.id   AF-A0A3G8ZV91-F1
#
_cell.length_a   1.000
_cell.length_b   1.000
_cell.length_c   1.000
_cell.angle_alpha   90.00
_cell.angle_beta   90.00
_cell.angle_gamma   90.00
#
_symmetry.space_group_name_H-M   'P 1'
#
loop_
_entity.id
_entity.type
_entity.pdbx_description
1 polymer ?
#
loop_
_entity_poly.entity_id
_entity_poly.type
_entity_poly.pdbx_seq_one_letter_code
_entity_poly.pdbx_strand_id
1 'polypeptide(L)'
;MKRAPCARAIRDVEVLAQIRRVHEGSRGGLYGVLKVYHQLHRENVLVQGTPVARCTAERLMRLHGLKGVHRSRRVRTTIPDVTADRAPDLVKRKFTATAPNQLWVVDFTYVSTIAGWVYVAFAIDVFFTDDRRVAIVDVNENGSTIGCA
;
A
#
# COMPACT_ATOMS: atom_id res chain seq x y z
N MET A 1 9.86 -46.42 -10.36
CA MET A 1 8.62 -46.04 -11.08
C MET A 1 8.27 -44.59 -10.79
N LYS A 2 8.22 -43.70 -11.79
CA LYS A 2 7.70 -42.33 -11.63
C LYS A 2 6.19 -42.36 -11.90
N ARG A 3 5.38 -41.94 -10.92
CA ARG A 3 3.92 -41.83 -11.04
C ARG A 3 3.58 -40.72 -12.03
N ALA A 4 2.60 -40.96 -12.91
CA ALA A 4 2.07 -39.90 -13.77
C ALA A 4 1.54 -38.74 -12.91
N PRO A 5 1.74 -37.47 -13.34
CA PRO A 5 1.28 -36.31 -12.58
C PRO A 5 -0.24 -36.35 -12.42
N CYS A 6 -0.72 -36.08 -11.20
CA CYS A 6 -2.15 -35.99 -10.95
C CYS A 6 -2.74 -34.70 -11.57
N ALA A 7 -4.05 -34.66 -11.79
CA ALA A 7 -4.73 -33.49 -12.36
C ALA A 7 -4.40 -32.18 -11.62
N ARG A 8 -4.26 -32.25 -10.29
CA ARG A 8 -3.82 -31.12 -9.46
C ARG A 8 -2.41 -30.65 -9.79
N ALA A 9 -1.47 -31.57 -10.01
CA ALA A 9 -0.09 -31.22 -10.37
C ALA A 9 -0.01 -30.58 -11.75
N ILE A 10 -0.81 -31.06 -12.71
CA ILE A 10 -0.92 -30.45 -14.04
C ILE A 10 -1.45 -29.02 -13.92
N ARG A 11 -2.54 -28.84 -13.18
CA ARG A 11 -3.11 -27.52 -12.92
C ARG A 11 -2.14 -26.58 -12.21
N ASP A 12 -1.41 -27.08 -11.21
CA ASP A 12 -0.44 -26.28 -10.45
C ASP A 12 0.67 -25.73 -11.36
N VAL A 13 1.08 -26.46 -12.39
CA VAL A 13 2.04 -25.97 -13.39
C VAL A 13 1.47 -24.79 -14.18
N GLU A 14 0.23 -24.87 -14.63
CA GLU A 14 -0.45 -23.78 -15.35
C GLU A 14 -0.65 -22.54 -14.46
N VAL A 15 -1.09 -22.74 -13.21
CA VAL A 15 -1.23 -21.66 -12.23
C VAL A 15 0.11 -21.00 -11.94
N LEU A 16 1.17 -21.80 -11.77
CA LEU A 16 2.51 -21.28 -11.51
C LEU A 16 3.02 -20.40 -12.66
N ALA A 17 2.74 -20.77 -13.91
CA ALA A 17 3.10 -19.96 -15.07
C ALA A 17 2.45 -18.56 -15.01
N GLN A 18 1.17 -18.50 -14.64
CA GLN A 18 0.45 -17.22 -14.47
C GLN A 18 0.99 -16.41 -13.29
N ILE A 19 1.31 -17.07 -12.17
CA ILE A 19 1.94 -16.44 -11.00
C ILE A 19 3.29 -15.81 -11.40
N ARG A 20 4.13 -16.53 -12.16
CA ARG A 20 5.43 -16.03 -12.62
C ARG A 20 5.27 -14.83 -13.54
N ARG A 21 4.37 -14.90 -14.53
CA ARG A 21 4.07 -13.77 -15.43
C ARG A 21 3.74 -12.50 -14.64
N VAL A 22 2.82 -12.61 -13.68
CA VAL A 22 2.40 -11.47 -12.85
C VAL A 22 3.53 -10.98 -11.94
N HIS A 23 4.29 -11.91 -11.35
CA HIS A 23 5.38 -11.57 -10.44
C HIS A 23 6.55 -10.89 -11.16
N GLU A 24 7.04 -11.46 -12.25
CA GLU A 24 8.13 -10.91 -13.06
C GLU A 24 7.72 -9.59 -13.72
N GLY A 25 6.48 -9.51 -14.22
CA GLY A 25 5.91 -8.26 -14.75
C GLY A 25 5.75 -7.14 -13.72
N SER A 26 5.78 -7.44 -12.42
CA SER A 26 5.67 -6.44 -11.34
C SER A 26 6.99 -5.70 -11.07
N ARG A 27 7.51 -4.99 -12.09
CA ARG A 27 8.80 -4.27 -12.04
C ARG A 27 9.91 -5.13 -11.39
N GLY A 28 10.03 -6.39 -11.80
CA GLY A 28 11.07 -7.29 -11.30
C GLY A 28 10.78 -7.96 -9.96
N GLY A 29 9.53 -8.33 -9.67
CA GLY A 29 9.19 -9.13 -8.48
C GLY A 29 8.72 -8.34 -7.25
N LEU A 30 8.23 -7.11 -7.42
CA LEU A 30 7.68 -6.33 -6.29
C LEU A 30 6.47 -7.00 -5.63
N TYR A 31 5.65 -7.73 -6.39
CA TYR A 31 4.39 -8.26 -5.89
C TYR A 31 4.59 -9.53 -5.06
N GLY A 32 4.17 -9.47 -3.80
CA GLY A 32 3.97 -10.64 -2.96
C GLY A 32 2.61 -11.32 -3.20
N VAL A 33 2.34 -12.39 -2.47
CA VAL A 33 1.17 -13.28 -2.64
C VAL A 33 -0.15 -12.54 -2.83
N LEU A 34 -0.48 -11.58 -1.94
CA LEU A 34 -1.75 -10.86 -2.00
C LEU A 34 -1.87 -10.00 -3.26
N LYS A 35 -0.78 -9.33 -3.66
CA LYS A 35 -0.76 -8.48 -4.86
C LYS A 35 -0.84 -9.32 -6.13
N VAL A 36 -0.15 -10.46 -6.16
CA VAL A 36 -0.25 -11.42 -7.27
C VAL A 36 -1.68 -11.95 -7.37
N TYR A 37 -2.26 -12.41 -6.26
CA TYR A 37 -3.65 -12.89 -6.22
C TYR A 37 -4.65 -11.83 -6.71
N HIS A 38 -4.57 -10.59 -6.20
CA HIS A 38 -5.45 -9.51 -6.66
C HIS A 38 -5.22 -9.11 -8.11
N GLN A 39 -4.00 -9.22 -8.64
CA GLN A 39 -3.74 -8.97 -10.06
C GLN A 39 -4.37 -10.08 -10.92
N LEU A 40 -4.17 -11.35 -10.57
CA LEU A 40 -4.80 -12.48 -11.26
C LEU A 40 -6.33 -12.38 -11.24
N HIS A 41 -6.90 -11.96 -10.11
CA HIS A 41 -8.34 -11.76 -9.98
C HIS A 41 -8.84 -10.56 -10.80
N ARG A 42 -8.10 -9.43 -10.80
CA ARG A 42 -8.47 -8.25 -11.62
C ARG A 42 -8.41 -8.54 -13.12
N GLU A 43 -7.48 -9.39 -13.55
CA GLU A 43 -7.36 -9.85 -14.93
C GLU A 43 -8.35 -10.98 -15.28
N ASN A 44 -9.20 -11.42 -14.33
CA ASN A 44 -10.10 -12.56 -14.49
C ASN A 44 -9.41 -13.83 -15.01
N VAL A 45 -8.18 -14.11 -14.52
CA VAL A 45 -7.41 -15.28 -14.97
C VAL A 45 -8.08 -16.56 -14.48
N LEU A 46 -8.54 -17.37 -15.41
CA LEU A 46 -9.07 -18.71 -15.18
C LEU A 46 -8.05 -19.75 -15.62
N VAL A 47 -7.80 -20.73 -14.76
CA VAL A 47 -6.98 -21.89 -15.08
C VAL A 47 -7.88 -23.11 -15.02
N GLN A 48 -8.01 -23.83 -16.14
CA GLN A 48 -8.97 -24.93 -16.29
C GLN A 48 -10.39 -24.48 -15.89
N GLY A 49 -10.83 -23.32 -16.41
CA GLY A 49 -12.18 -22.78 -16.22
C GLY A 49 -12.50 -22.27 -14.81
N THR A 50 -11.53 -22.20 -13.90
CA THR A 50 -11.77 -21.76 -12.51
C THR A 50 -10.73 -20.77 -12.04
N PRO A 51 -11.12 -19.78 -11.19
CA PRO A 51 -10.21 -18.76 -10.70
C PRO A 51 -9.15 -19.35 -9.78
N VAL A 52 -8.01 -18.67 -9.69
CA VAL A 52 -6.92 -19.08 -8.80
C VAL A 52 -7.26 -18.69 -7.36
N ALA A 53 -7.41 -19.68 -6.48
CA ALA A 53 -7.62 -19.43 -5.06
C ALA A 53 -6.38 -18.81 -4.39
N ARG A 54 -6.59 -17.93 -3.41
CA ARG A 54 -5.51 -17.28 -2.63
C ARG A 54 -4.54 -18.29 -2.01
N CYS A 55 -5.06 -19.36 -1.41
CA CYS A 55 -4.26 -20.42 -0.80
C CYS A 55 -3.40 -21.18 -1.81
N THR A 56 -3.86 -21.32 -3.06
CA THR A 56 -3.07 -21.91 -4.15
C THR A 56 -1.91 -21.01 -4.54
N ALA A 57 -2.17 -19.71 -4.70
CA ALA A 57 -1.12 -18.73 -4.99
C ALA A 57 -0.07 -18.70 -3.88
N GLU A 58 -0.50 -18.66 -2.62
CA GLU A 58 0.39 -18.68 -1.46
C GLU A 58 1.28 -19.93 -1.43
N ARG A 59 0.65 -21.11 -1.57
CA ARG A 59 1.37 -22.40 -1.56
C ARG A 59 2.40 -22.48 -2.68
N LEU A 60 2.02 -22.12 -3.91
CA LEU A 60 2.92 -22.22 -5.07
C LEU A 60 4.05 -21.19 -4.99
N MET A 61 3.76 -19.95 -4.57
CA MET A 61 4.80 -18.95 -4.36
C MET A 61 5.80 -19.38 -3.28
N ARG A 62 5.31 -19.93 -2.16
CA ARG A 62 6.17 -20.46 -1.09
C ARG A 62 7.05 -21.61 -1.58
N LEU A 63 6.47 -22.58 -2.30
CA LEU A 63 7.18 -23.76 -2.79
C LEU A 63 8.26 -23.42 -3.83
N HIS A 64 8.05 -22.36 -4.61
CA HIS A 64 9.01 -21.88 -5.62
C HIS A 64 9.87 -20.70 -5.17
N GLY A 65 9.83 -20.33 -3.89
CA GLY A 65 10.66 -19.24 -3.35
C GLY A 65 10.32 -17.84 -3.88
N LEU A 66 9.17 -17.66 -4.52
CA LEU A 66 8.72 -16.38 -5.04
C LEU A 66 8.27 -15.49 -3.87
N LYS A 67 8.95 -14.37 -3.67
CA LYS A 67 8.69 -13.43 -2.57
C LYS A 67 8.58 -12.02 -3.13
N GLY A 68 7.57 -11.29 -2.68
CA GLY A 68 7.49 -9.86 -2.98
C GLY A 68 8.54 -9.08 -2.22
N VAL A 69 8.99 -7.96 -2.79
CA VAL A 69 9.88 -7.02 -2.11
C VAL A 69 9.15 -6.41 -0.90
N HIS A 70 9.76 -6.54 0.27
CA HIS A 70 9.34 -5.84 1.48
C HIS A 70 10.30 -4.67 1.73
N ARG A 71 9.78 -3.49 2.11
CA ARG A 71 10.63 -2.39 2.60
C ARG A 71 11.25 -2.85 3.93
N SER A 72 12.51 -3.29 3.89
CA SER A 72 13.21 -3.83 5.06
C SER A 72 13.65 -2.75 6.05
N ARG A 73 13.85 -1.51 5.58
CA ARG A 73 14.32 -0.41 6.41
C ARG A 73 13.16 0.43 6.92
N ARG A 74 12.82 0.27 8.20
CA ARG A 74 12.06 1.29 8.94
C ARG A 74 12.97 2.50 9.09
N VAL A 75 12.69 3.56 8.35
CA VAL A 75 13.31 4.87 8.61
C VAL A 75 12.71 5.37 9.91
N ARG A 76 13.53 5.46 10.98
CA ARG A 76 13.13 6.18 12.20
C ARG A 76 13.18 7.67 11.87
N THR A 77 12.03 8.25 11.57
CA THR A 77 11.87 9.68 11.29
C THR A 77 12.04 10.52 12.55
N THR A 78 11.62 9.98 13.70
CA THR A 78 11.56 10.73 14.96
C THR A 78 12.21 9.90 16.07
N ILE A 79 13.18 10.49 16.76
CA ILE A 79 13.67 9.99 18.04
C ILE A 79 12.88 10.77 19.10
N PRO A 80 11.96 10.13 19.84
CA PRO A 80 11.18 10.85 20.84
C PRO A 80 12.11 11.32 21.97
N ASP A 81 12.08 12.62 22.25
CA ASP A 81 12.65 13.17 23.48
C ASP A 81 11.69 12.85 24.63
N VAL A 82 12.16 12.06 25.59
CA VAL A 82 11.37 11.60 26.73
C VAL A 82 11.18 12.71 27.77
N THR A 83 11.98 13.76 27.69
CA THR A 83 12.00 14.90 28.61
C THR A 83 11.25 16.12 28.09
N ALA A 84 10.89 16.12 26.81
CA ALA A 84 10.09 17.18 26.22
C ALA A 84 8.64 17.14 26.73
N ASP A 85 8.12 18.32 27.08
CA ASP A 85 6.71 18.48 27.43
C ASP A 85 5.84 18.05 26.23
N ARG A 86 4.98 17.06 26.48
CA ARG A 86 4.07 16.57 25.44
C ARG A 86 3.01 17.63 25.18
N ALA A 87 2.77 17.91 23.91
CA ALA A 87 1.64 18.72 23.51
C ALA A 87 0.34 18.15 24.13
N PRO A 88 -0.50 18.99 24.75
CA PRO A 88 -1.72 18.54 25.38
C PRO A 88 -2.68 17.97 24.32
N ASP A 89 -3.28 16.81 24.61
CA ASP A 89 -4.33 16.23 23.78
C ASP A 89 -5.64 17.00 24.00
N LEU A 90 -5.80 18.09 23.26
CA LEU A 90 -6.96 18.99 23.34
C LEU A 90 -8.28 18.28 23.00
N VAL A 91 -8.23 17.21 22.20
CA VAL A 91 -9.41 16.48 21.72
C VAL A 91 -9.66 15.19 22.48
N LYS A 92 -8.79 14.83 23.44
CA LYS A 92 -8.91 13.61 24.27
C LYS A 92 -9.14 12.36 23.41
N ARG A 93 -8.46 12.27 22.26
CA ARG A 93 -8.61 11.22 21.23
C ARG A 93 -10.03 11.03 20.67
N LYS A 94 -10.90 12.04 20.77
CA LYS A 94 -12.24 12.05 20.17
C LYS A 94 -12.20 12.72 18.79
N PHE A 95 -11.98 11.91 17.75
CA PHE A 95 -11.95 12.36 16.36
C PHE A 95 -13.34 12.32 15.72
N THR A 96 -14.28 13.03 16.32
CA THR A 96 -15.67 13.13 15.85
C THR A 96 -16.14 14.56 15.97
N ALA A 97 -16.77 15.11 14.93
CA ALA A 97 -17.35 16.45 14.92
C ALA A 97 -18.86 16.38 14.64
N THR A 98 -19.62 17.29 15.24
CA THR A 98 -21.09 17.37 15.07
C THR A 98 -21.52 18.37 14.00
N ALA A 99 -20.62 19.26 13.61
CA ALA A 99 -20.82 20.24 12.55
C ALA A 99 -19.48 20.51 11.83
N PRO A 100 -19.53 21.06 10.59
CA PRO A 100 -18.34 21.52 9.88
C PRO A 100 -17.49 22.51 10.70
N ASN A 101 -16.21 22.61 10.38
CA ASN A 101 -15.23 23.53 10.95
C ASN A 101 -15.02 23.43 12.47
N GLN A 102 -15.40 22.33 13.12
CA GLN A 102 -15.19 22.12 14.56
C GLN A 102 -13.86 21.42 14.87
N LEU A 103 -13.38 20.55 13.98
CA LEU A 103 -12.16 19.79 14.18
C LEU A 103 -11.48 19.50 12.84
N TRP A 104 -10.22 19.92 12.74
CA TRP A 104 -9.38 19.70 11.58
C TRP A 104 -8.25 18.74 11.94
N VAL A 105 -8.01 17.76 11.07
CA VAL A 105 -6.84 16.89 11.15
C VAL A 105 -5.88 17.32 10.06
N VAL A 106 -4.64 17.59 10.47
CA VAL A 106 -3.58 18.00 9.56
C VAL A 106 -2.47 16.96 9.62
N ASP A 107 -2.00 16.53 8.46
CA ASP A 107 -0.81 15.68 8.32
C ASP A 107 0.16 16.33 7.35
N PHE A 108 1.46 16.23 7.62
CA PHE A 108 2.51 16.66 6.71
C PHE A 108 3.41 15.49 6.38
N THR A 109 3.74 15.35 5.09
CA THR A 109 4.54 14.23 4.60
C THR A 109 5.61 14.70 3.61
N TYR A 110 6.64 13.87 3.46
CA TYR A 110 7.79 14.13 2.62
C TYR A 110 7.67 13.27 1.37
N VAL A 111 7.57 13.91 0.21
CA VAL A 111 7.49 13.21 -1.07
C VAL A 111 8.82 13.38 -1.79
N SER A 112 9.48 12.25 -2.08
CA SER A 112 10.66 12.22 -2.94
C SER A 112 10.22 12.35 -4.40
N THR A 113 10.74 13.37 -5.08
CA THR A 113 10.53 13.64 -6.50
C THR A 113 11.85 13.54 -7.26
N ILE A 114 11.81 13.54 -8.59
CA ILE A 114 13.01 13.52 -9.45
C ILE A 114 13.86 14.80 -9.24
N ALA A 115 13.22 15.92 -8.89
CA ALA A 115 13.87 17.21 -8.69
C ALA A 115 14.32 17.47 -7.24
N GLY A 116 14.02 16.57 -6.30
CA GLY A 116 14.34 16.76 -4.88
C GLY A 116 13.19 16.35 -3.94
N TRP A 117 13.20 16.90 -2.73
CA TRP A 117 12.17 16.65 -1.72
C TRP A 117 11.10 17.75 -1.73
N VAL A 118 9.84 17.34 -1.69
CA VAL A 118 8.69 18.25 -1.54
C VAL A 118 7.99 17.95 -0.23
N TYR A 119 7.56 19.00 0.46
CA TYR A 119 6.76 18.90 1.68
C TYR A 119 5.29 19.09 1.30
N VAL A 120 4.49 18.08 1.59
CA VAL A 120 3.06 18.08 1.29
C VAL A 120 2.29 18.11 2.59
N ALA A 121 1.40 19.09 2.74
CA ALA A 121 0.47 19.16 3.86
C ALA A 121 -0.96 18.87 3.40
N PHE A 122 -1.69 18.08 4.21
CA PHE A 122 -3.10 17.77 4.02
C PHE A 122 -3.88 18.31 5.22
N ALA A 123 -4.94 19.07 4.97
CA ALA A 123 -5.90 19.49 5.99
C ALA A 123 -7.28 18.93 5.64
N ILE A 124 -7.88 18.20 6.58
CA ILE A 124 -9.19 17.55 6.43
C ILE A 124 -10.08 17.92 7.61
N ASP A 125 -11.31 18.35 7.32
CA ASP A 125 -12.36 18.50 8.33
C ASP A 125 -12.96 17.13 8.69
N VAL A 126 -12.95 16.81 9.99
CA VAL A 126 -13.43 15.52 10.52
C VAL A 126 -14.92 15.28 10.26
N PHE A 127 -15.71 16.36 10.12
CA PHE A 127 -17.15 16.25 9.87
C PHE A 127 -17.47 15.62 8.50
N PHE A 128 -16.67 15.90 7.47
CA PHE A 128 -16.89 15.44 6.10
C PHE A 128 -16.14 14.14 5.80
N THR A 129 -16.30 13.13 6.64
CA THR A 129 -15.56 11.86 6.52
C THR A 129 -15.79 11.12 5.20
N ASP A 130 -16.82 11.50 4.43
CA ASP A 130 -17.19 10.93 3.13
C ASP A 130 -17.01 11.90 1.93
N ASP A 131 -16.79 13.20 2.16
CA ASP A 131 -16.60 14.22 1.11
C ASP A 131 -15.17 14.78 1.20
N ARG A 132 -14.27 14.26 0.35
CA ARG A 132 -12.81 14.49 0.40
C ARG A 132 -12.42 15.90 -0.04
N ARG A 133 -12.75 16.91 0.75
CA ARG A 133 -12.13 18.24 0.66
C ARG A 133 -10.75 18.17 1.30
N VAL A 134 -9.79 17.68 0.53
CA VAL A 134 -8.37 17.68 0.89
C VAL A 134 -7.76 18.94 0.30
N ALA A 135 -7.38 19.89 1.13
CA ALA A 135 -6.48 20.95 0.69
C ALA A 135 -5.06 20.36 0.66
N ILE A 136 -4.46 20.30 -0.51
CA ILE A 136 -3.05 19.92 -0.70
C ILE A 136 -2.26 21.21 -0.85
N VAL A 137 -1.28 21.41 0.02
CA VAL A 137 -0.34 22.52 -0.09
C VAL A 137 1.07 21.96 -0.30
N ASP A 138 1.66 22.30 -1.44
CA ASP A 138 3.07 22.02 -1.75
C ASP A 138 3.94 23.16 -1.20
N VAL A 139 4.81 22.82 -0.25
CA VAL A 139 5.78 23.74 0.33
C VAL A 139 7.17 23.36 -0.17
N ASN A 140 7.78 24.22 -0.98
CA ASN A 140 9.18 24.12 -1.36
C ASN A 140 10.10 24.67 -0.26
N GLU A 141 11.39 24.29 -0.29
CA GLU A 141 12.42 24.73 0.68
C GLU A 141 12.55 26.26 0.82
N ASN A 142 12.00 27.04 -0.13
CA ASN A 142 12.00 28.51 -0.12
C ASN A 142 10.72 29.15 0.45
N GLY A 143 9.81 28.37 1.05
CA GLY A 143 8.55 28.89 1.62
C GLY A 143 7.55 29.44 0.60
N SER A 144 7.78 29.22 -0.70
CA SER A 144 6.86 29.60 -1.76
C SER A 144 5.83 28.49 -1.97
N THR A 145 4.56 28.80 -1.70
CA THR A 145 3.39 27.96 -1.97
C THR A 145 3.29 27.71 -3.47
N ILE A 146 3.47 26.47 -3.92
CA ILE A 146 2.97 26.09 -5.24
C ILE A 146 1.48 25.80 -5.03
N GLY A 147 0.63 26.55 -5.75
CA GLY A 147 -0.77 26.77 -5.43
C GLY A 147 -1.62 25.51 -5.19
N CYS A 148 -2.71 25.69 -4.44
CA CYS A 148 -3.75 24.69 -4.22
C CYS A 148 -4.23 24.12 -5.56
N ALA A 149 -4.11 22.80 -5.73
CA ALA A 149 -4.74 22.06 -6.82
C ALA A 149 -6.24 21.84 -6.55
#